data_AF-A0A7C2J5A7-F1
#
_entry.id   AF-A0A7C2J5A7-F1
#
_cell.length_a   1.000
_cell.length_b   1.000
_cell.length_c   1.000
_cell.angle_alpha   90.00
_cell.angle_beta   90.00
_cell.angle_gamma   90.00
#
_symmetry.space_group_name_H-M   'P 1'
#
loop_
_entity.id
_entity.type
_entity.pdbx_description
1 polymer ?
#
loop_
_entity_poly.entity_id
_entity_poly.type
_entity_poly.pdbx_seq_one_letter_code
_entity_poly.pdbx_strand_id
1 'polypeptide(L)' 'MRPLRLGDDIDDYCAKCKRITNHSIVSFLEQEPAKVRCRTCYSEHVYLREAQPPSKKVRRK' A
#
# COMPACT_ATOMS: atom_id res chain seq x y z
N MET A 1 -8.38 0.69 20.63
CA MET A 1 -7.59 0.33 19.43
C MET A 1 -6.22 0.97 19.58
N ARG A 2 -5.14 0.22 19.37
CA ARG A 2 -3.77 0.79 19.40
C ARG A 2 -3.54 1.59 18.11
N PRO A 3 -2.83 2.73 18.15
CA PRO A 3 -2.44 3.44 16.94
C PRO A 3 -1.48 2.55 16.13
N LEU A 4 -1.63 2.58 14.80
CA LEU A 4 -0.71 1.92 13.88
C LEU A 4 0.70 2.49 14.07
N ARG A 5 1.70 1.61 14.09
CA ARG A 5 3.12 1.94 14.27
C ARG A 5 3.93 1.51 13.06
N LEU A 6 5.14 2.08 12.95
CA LEU A 6 6.15 1.62 12.00
C LEU A 6 6.41 0.13 12.25
N GLY A 7 6.31 -0.66 11.18
CA GLY A 7 6.49 -2.10 11.23
C GLY A 7 5.22 -2.92 11.50
N ASP A 8 4.09 -2.30 11.86
CA ASP A 8 2.81 -3.01 11.91
C ASP A 8 2.42 -3.53 10.51
N ASP A 9 1.66 -4.62 10.49
CA ASP A 9 1.05 -5.17 9.28
C ASP A 9 -0.31 -4.52 8.99
N ILE A 10 -0.55 -4.26 7.70
CA ILE A 10 -1.78 -3.71 7.15
C ILE A 10 -2.09 -4.41 5.84
N ASP A 11 -3.37 -4.71 5.59
CA ASP A 11 -3.80 -5.22 4.30
C ASP A 11 -3.99 -4.07 3.31
N ASP A 12 -3.34 -4.18 2.15
CA ASP A 12 -3.47 -3.22 1.05
C ASP A 12 -3.42 -3.94 -0.30
N TYR A 13 -3.82 -3.26 -1.37
CA TYR A 13 -3.72 -3.81 -2.71
C TYR A 13 -2.29 -3.75 -3.24
N CYS A 14 -1.66 -4.91 -3.41
CA CYS A 14 -0.34 -4.97 -4.01
C CYS A 14 -0.45 -4.91 -5.54
N ALA A 15 0.02 -3.82 -6.17
CA ALA A 15 0.03 -3.70 -7.63
C ALA A 15 0.88 -4.78 -8.33
N LYS A 16 1.91 -5.30 -7.66
CA LYS A 16 2.76 -6.40 -8.13
C LYS A 16 2.06 -7.75 -8.06
N CYS A 17 1.44 -8.08 -6.93
CA CYS A 17 0.72 -9.35 -6.74
C CYS A 17 -0.68 -9.34 -7.37
N LYS A 18 -1.20 -8.15 -7.72
CA LYS A 18 -2.55 -7.90 -8.24
C LYS A 18 -3.67 -8.43 -7.33
N ARG A 19 -3.44 -8.41 -6.02
CA ARG A 19 -4.38 -8.89 -4.98
C ARG A 19 -4.11 -8.16 -3.66
N ILE A 20 -5.08 -8.24 -2.75
CA ILE A 20 -4.93 -7.77 -1.38
C ILE A 20 -4.00 -8.75 -0.64
N THR A 21 -2.99 -8.20 0.03
CA THR A 21 -2.05 -8.99 0.85
C THR A 21 -1.65 -8.19 2.07
N ASN A 22 -1.04 -8.86 3.05
CA ASN A 22 -0.40 -8.20 4.17
C ASN A 22 0.85 -7.42 3.71
N HIS A 23 0.89 -6.14 4.05
CA HIS A 23 2.02 -5.24 3.86
C HIS A 23 2.51 -4.74 5.21
N SER A 24 3.82 -4.57 5.36
CA SER A 24 4.40 -3.92 6.54
C SER A 24 4.51 -2.42 6.30
N ILE A 25 4.13 -1.60 7.28
CA ILE A 25 4.22 -0.15 7.16
C ILE A 25 5.69 0.26 7.29
N VAL A 26 6.24 0.84 6.22
CA VAL A 26 7.64 1.30 6.17
C VAL A 26 7.79 2.81 6.34
N SER A 27 6.70 3.57 6.20
CA SER A 27 6.70 5.02 6.41
C SER A 27 5.32 5.53 6.78
N PHE A 28 5.28 6.58 7.61
CA PHE A 28 4.07 7.36 7.94
C PHE A 28 4.20 8.78 7.40
N LEU A 29 3.05 9.41 7.14
CA LEU A 29 2.92 10.83 6.84
C LEU A 29 1.73 11.38 7.62
N GLU A 30 1.97 12.40 8.45
CA GLU A 30 0.97 13.21 9.19
C GLU A 30 0.01 12.51 10.16
N GLN A 31 -0.15 11.17 10.06
CA GLN A 31 -0.82 10.20 10.94
C GLN A 31 -1.32 8.97 10.15
N GLU A 32 -1.15 8.94 8.82
CA GLU A 32 -1.51 7.82 7.96
C GLU A 32 -0.26 7.09 7.44
N PRO A 33 -0.34 5.76 7.17
CA PRO A 33 0.73 5.04 6.50
C PRO A 33 0.94 5.61 5.09
N ALA A 34 2.16 6.07 4.80
CA ALA A 34 2.52 6.69 3.53
C ALA A 34 3.07 5.68 2.52
N LYS A 35 3.91 4.76 3.00
CA LYS A 35 4.49 3.68 2.20
C LYS A 35 4.38 2.37 2.95
N VAL A 36 4.12 1.32 2.17
CA VAL A 36 3.93 -0.05 2.65
C VAL A 36 4.77 -1.00 1.81
N ARG A 37 5.23 -2.09 2.44
CA ARG A 37 6.03 -3.14 1.80
C ARG A 37 5.29 -4.46 1.84
N CYS A 38 5.04 -5.04 0.67
CA CYS A 38 4.35 -6.32 0.59
C CYS A 38 5.19 -7.43 1.23
N ARG A 39 4.61 -8.20 2.15
CA ARG A 39 5.32 -9.35 2.77
C ARG A 39 5.46 -10.55 1.83
N THR A 40 4.73 -10.57 0.72
CA THR A 40 4.78 -11.67 -0.26
C THR A 40 5.83 -11.42 -1.35
N CYS A 41 5.80 -10.26 -2.00
CA CYS A 41 6.71 -9.94 -3.10
C CYS A 41 7.85 -8.98 -2.69
N TYR A 42 7.88 -8.53 -1.43
CA TYR A 42 8.87 -7.60 -0.88
C TYR A 42 8.95 -6.24 -1.59
N SER A 43 8.01 -5.94 -2.48
CA SER A 43 7.92 -4.66 -3.19
C SER A 43 7.35 -3.58 -2.28
N GLU A 44 7.95 -2.40 -2.34
CA GLU A 44 7.48 -1.21 -1.67
C GLU A 44 6.60 -0.39 -2.61
N HIS A 45 5.48 0.13 -2.12
CA HIS A 45 4.64 1.08 -2.84
C HIS A 45 3.97 2.07 -1.89
N VAL A 46 3.40 3.13 -2.46
CA VAL A 46 2.54 4.05 -1.71
C VAL A 46 1.30 3.31 -1.25
N TYR A 47 0.85 3.62 -0.03
CA TYR A 47 -0.37 3.02 0.50
C TYR A 47 -1.57 3.48 -0.36
N LEU A 48 -2.30 2.52 -0.92
CA LEU A 48 -3.41 2.80 -1.83
C LEU A 48 -4.76 2.85 -1.13
N ARG A 49 -4.82 2.61 0.20
CA ARG A 49 -6.07 2.56 0.98
C ARG A 49 -7.07 1.58 0.39
N GLU A 50 -6.59 0.39 0.00
CA GLU A 50 -7.40 -0.66 -0.64
C GLU A 50 -8.03 -0.23 -1.99
N ALA A 51 -7.73 0.98 -2.48
CA ALA A 51 -8.17 1.42 -3.78
C ALA A 51 -7.27 0.79 -4.84
N GLN A 52 -7.87 0.11 -5.81
CA GLN A 52 -7.12 -0.20 -7.03
C GLN A 52 -6.66 1.12 -7.65
N PRO A 53 -5.38 1.24 -8.02
CA PRO A 53 -4.90 2.46 -8.63
C PRO A 53 -5.74 2.67 -9.89
N PRO A 54 -6.34 3.85 -10.09
CA PRO A 54 -7.13 4.10 -11.28
C PRO A 54 -6.20 3.85 -12.46
N SER A 55 -6.61 2.90 -13.32
CA SER A 55 -5.92 2.67 -14.58
C SER A 55 -5.99 4.00 -15.32
N LYS A 56 -4.90 4.78 -15.29
CA LYS A 56 -4.79 6.00 -16.08
C LYS A 56 -4.82 5.54 -17.54
N LYS A 57 -6.01 5.39 -18.11
CA LYS A 57 -6.26 5.51 -19.53
C LYS A 57 -6.00 6.97 -19.85
N VAL A 58 -4.72 7.33 -19.99
CA VAL A 58 -4.34 8.56 -20.68
C VAL A 58 -4.75 8.32 -22.13
N ARG A 59 -5.98 8.71 -22.43
CA ARG A 59 -6.49 8.78 -23.79
C ARG A 59 -5.71 9.89 -24.48
N ARG A 60 -4.59 9.54 -25.12
CA ARG A 60 -3.94 10.37 -26.13
C ARG A 60 -4.76 10.26 -27.41
N LYS A 61 -5.64 11.22 -27.66
CA LYS A 61 -5.83 11.94 -28.94
C LYS A 61 -7.00 12.90 -28.82
#